data_AF-A0A3Q8V0I5-F1
#
_entry.id   AF-A0A3Q8V0I5-F1
#
_cell.length_a   1.000
_cell.length_b   1.000
_cell.length_c   1.000
_cell.angle_alpha   90.00
_cell.angle_beta   90.00
_cell.angle_gamma   90.00
#
_symmetry.space_group_name_H-M   'P 1'
#
loop_
_entity.id
_entity.type
_entity.pdbx_description
1 polymer ?
#
loop_
_entity_poly.entity_id
_entity_poly.type
_entity_poly.pdbx_seq_one_letter_code
_entity_poly.pdbx_strand_id
1 'polypeptide(L)' 'MPASPKAFAALAERLVAASTVEGRDALLDRWLDYRDRATEWDAAQWGFDPDQWCEHQRTELSRRSRHDRGVVQLDDAL' A
#
# COMPACT_ATOMS: atom_id res chain seq x y z
N MET A 1 -14.96 -2.70 -3.58
CA MET A 1 -14.01 -2.45 -2.48
C MET A 1 -14.44 -1.21 -1.69
N PRO A 2 -14.23 -1.21 -0.37
CA PRO A 2 -14.74 -0.18 0.55
C PRO A 2 -14.07 1.21 0.38
N ALA A 3 -12.83 1.33 -0.11
CA ALA A 3 -12.11 2.60 -0.20
C ALA A 3 -12.18 3.32 -1.57
N SER A 4 -13.17 3.01 -2.41
CA SER A 4 -13.29 3.68 -3.72
C SER A 4 -13.79 5.12 -3.60
N PRO A 5 -13.49 6.03 -4.55
CA PRO A 5 -13.99 7.42 -4.53
C PRO A 5 -15.52 7.51 -4.39
N LYS A 6 -16.25 6.56 -5.01
CA LYS A 6 -17.71 6.45 -4.89
C LYS A 6 -18.16 6.09 -3.47
N ALA A 7 -17.39 5.28 -2.76
CA ALA A 7 -17.69 4.91 -1.39
C ALA A 7 -17.46 6.09 -0.42
N PHE A 8 -16.43 6.92 -0.66
CA PHE A 8 -16.23 8.17 0.06
C PHE A 8 -17.35 9.19 -0.20
N ALA A 9 -17.77 9.35 -1.45
CA ALA A 9 -18.89 10.24 -1.80
C ALA A 9 -20.19 9.83 -1.09
N ALA A 10 -20.53 8.53 -1.11
CA ALA A 10 -21.69 8.01 -0.40
C ALA A 10 -21.57 8.17 1.14
N LEU A 11 -20.35 8.14 1.68
CA LEU A 11 -20.13 8.38 3.12
C LEU A 11 -20.32 9.86 3.49
N ALA A 12 -19.88 10.77 2.62
CA ALA A 12 -20.04 12.21 2.80
C ALA A 12 -21.53 12.61 2.80
N GLU A 13 -22.33 12.07 1.87
CA GLU A 13 -23.79 12.29 1.85
C GLU A 13 -24.45 11.82 3.16
N ARG A 14 -24.02 10.67 3.69
CA ARG A 14 -24.53 10.13 4.96
C ARG A 14 -24.13 10.96 6.16
N LEU A 15 -22.92 11.54 6.16
CA LEU A 15 -22.46 12.45 7.22
C LEU A 15 -23.30 13.74 7.27
N VAL A 16 -23.65 14.28 6.09
CA VAL A 16 -24.53 15.46 5.98
C VAL A 16 -25.95 15.14 6.46
N ALA A 17 -26.46 13.94 6.17
CA ALA A 17 -27.79 13.51 6.56
C ALA A 17 -27.90 13.04 8.03
N ALA A 18 -26.78 12.81 8.73
CA ALA A 18 -26.77 12.31 10.10
C ALA A 18 -27.27 13.38 11.09
N SER A 19 -28.37 13.09 11.76
CA SER A 19 -29.01 13.97 12.75
C SER A 19 -28.56 13.72 14.19
N THR A 20 -27.92 12.59 14.47
CA THR A 20 -27.42 12.22 15.79
C THR A 20 -25.89 12.31 15.85
N VAL A 21 -25.37 12.63 17.04
CA VAL A 21 -23.92 12.72 17.28
C VAL A 21 -23.29 11.34 17.15
N GLU A 22 -23.90 10.31 17.75
CA GLU A 22 -23.37 8.93 17.68
C GLU A 22 -23.37 8.38 16.25
N GLY A 23 -24.39 8.73 15.46
CA GLY A 23 -24.47 8.33 14.06
C GLY A 23 -23.40 9.02 13.21
N ARG A 24 -23.06 10.27 13.55
CA ARG A 24 -22.01 11.04 12.87
C ARG A 24 -20.62 10.50 13.25
N ASP A 25 -20.38 10.19 14.51
CA ASP A 25 -19.11 9.62 14.99
C ASP A 25 -18.85 8.25 14.34
N ALA A 26 -19.84 7.35 14.31
CA ALA A 26 -19.70 6.06 13.64
C ALA A 26 -19.40 6.16 12.13
N LEU A 27 -19.89 7.22 11.47
CA LEU A 27 -19.58 7.50 10.07
C LEU A 27 -18.17 8.09 9.90
N LEU A 28 -17.70 8.91 10.84
CA LEU A 28 -16.32 9.42 10.85
C LEU A 28 -15.30 8.31 11.10
N ASP A 29 -15.57 7.40 12.04
CA ASP A 29 -14.73 6.22 12.26
C ASP A 29 -14.61 5.39 10.98
N ARG A 30 -15.74 5.20 10.28
CA ARG A 30 -15.75 4.48 9.00
C ARG A 30 -14.99 5.21 7.89
N TRP A 31 -14.97 6.54 7.93
CA TRP A 31 -14.18 7.35 6.99
C TRP A 31 -12.68 7.17 7.23
N LEU A 32 -12.25 7.16 8.49
CA LEU A 32 -10.86 6.90 8.88
C LEU A 32 -10.42 5.50 8.47
N ASP A 33 -11.26 4.48 8.70
CA ASP A 33 -11.03 3.11 8.25
C ASP A 33 -10.84 3.01 6.72
N TYR A 34 -11.63 3.77 5.95
CA TYR A 34 -11.53 3.78 4.50
C TYR A 34 -10.24 4.46 4.02
N ARG A 35 -9.84 5.55 4.69
CA ARG A 35 -8.58 6.25 4.40
C ARG A 35 -7.38 5.35 4.68
N ASP A 36 -7.36 4.68 5.81
CA ASP A 36 -6.23 3.85 6.22
C ASP A 36 -6.10 2.60 5.31
N ARG A 37 -7.22 2.12 4.76
CA ARG A 37 -7.28 1.04 3.76
C ARG A 37 -7.10 1.49 2.31
N ALA A 38 -7.07 2.79 2.03
CA ALA A 38 -6.91 3.30 0.67
C ALA A 38 -5.50 3.04 0.09
N THR A 39 -4.54 2.69 0.95
CA THR A 39 -3.14 2.38 0.60
C THR A 39 -2.97 1.31 -0.48
N GLU A 40 -3.89 0.34 -0.60
CA GLU A 40 -3.85 -0.67 -1.66
C GLU A 40 -4.30 -0.16 -3.04
N TRP A 41 -5.09 0.93 -3.11
CA TRP A 41 -5.60 1.50 -4.36
C TRP A 41 -4.90 2.81 -4.77
N ASP A 42 -4.44 3.59 -3.78
CA ASP A 42 -3.72 4.85 -4.00
C ASP A 42 -2.28 4.65 -4.49
N ALA A 43 -1.74 3.44 -4.34
CA ALA A 43 -0.49 3.05 -4.97
C ALA A 43 -0.40 3.52 -6.44
N ALA A 44 -1.41 3.22 -7.25
CA ALA A 44 -1.44 3.61 -8.66
C ALA A 44 -1.55 5.13 -8.87
N GLN A 45 -2.23 5.87 -7.99
CA GLN A 45 -2.29 7.34 -8.05
C GLN A 45 -0.96 8.00 -7.63
N TRP A 46 -0.18 7.36 -6.77
CA TRP A 46 1.11 7.84 -6.27
C TRP A 46 2.29 7.32 -7.11
N GLY A 47 2.00 6.63 -8.22
CA GLY A 47 3.01 6.04 -9.12
C GLY A 47 3.67 4.77 -8.58
N PHE A 48 3.12 4.16 -7.54
CA PHE A 48 3.54 2.85 -7.06
C PHE A 48 2.85 1.75 -7.87
N ASP A 49 3.63 1.11 -8.73
CA ASP A 49 3.25 -0.10 -9.45
C ASP A 49 3.80 -1.32 -8.69
N PRO A 50 2.93 -2.15 -8.08
CA PRO A 50 3.36 -3.31 -7.30
C PRO A 50 4.09 -4.37 -8.14
N ASP A 51 3.81 -4.47 -9.45
CA ASP A 51 4.49 -5.40 -10.33
C ASP A 51 5.92 -4.93 -10.60
N GLN A 52 6.11 -3.63 -10.88
CA GLN A 52 7.45 -3.03 -10.99
C GLN A 52 8.23 -3.14 -9.68
N TRP A 53 7.58 -2.89 -8.54
CA TRP A 53 8.23 -3.01 -7.24
C TRP A 53 8.70 -4.46 -6.99
N CYS A 54 7.85 -5.44 -7.28
CA CYS A 54 8.20 -6.86 -7.14
C CYS A 54 9.33 -7.27 -8.11
N GLU A 55 9.33 -6.75 -9.34
CA GLU A 55 10.39 -6.99 -10.32
C GLU A 55 11.73 -6.36 -9.90
N HIS A 56 11.70 -5.14 -9.37
CA HIS A 56 12.86 -4.47 -8.79
C HIS A 56 13.44 -5.27 -7.60
N GLN A 57 12.58 -5.72 -6.67
CA GLN A 57 13.02 -6.53 -5.53
C GLN A 57 13.62 -7.88 -5.97
N ARG A 58 13.03 -8.55 -6.97
CA ARG A 58 13.60 -9.77 -7.58
C ARG A 58 14.96 -9.53 -8.20
N THR A 59 15.13 -8.40 -8.88
CA THR A 59 16.39 -8.00 -9.51
C THR A 59 17.47 -7.70 -8.47
N GLU A 60 17.13 -6.96 -7.41
CA GLU A 60 18.04 -6.66 -6.31
C GLU A 60 18.44 -7.91 -5.51
N LEU A 61 17.50 -8.81 -5.22
CA LEU A 61 17.79 -10.13 -4.62
C LEU A 61 18.75 -10.93 -5.51
N SER A 62 18.52 -10.96 -6.81
CA SER A 62 19.40 -11.66 -7.77
C SER A 62 20.78 -11.01 -7.88
N ARG A 63 20.87 -9.68 -7.73
CA ARG A 63 22.13 -8.93 -7.69
C ARG A 63 22.92 -9.25 -6.42
N ARG A 64 22.25 -9.23 -5.26
CA ARG A 64 22.85 -9.58 -3.96
C ARG A 64 23.31 -11.04 -3.94
N SER A 65 22.50 -11.97 -4.43
CA SER A 65 22.87 -13.39 -4.53
C SER A 65 24.10 -13.62 -5.42
N ARG A 66 24.25 -12.85 -6.51
CA ARG A 66 25.47 -12.88 -7.34
C ARG A 66 26.67 -12.26 -6.66
N HIS A 67 26.48 -11.22 -5.85
CA HIS A 67 27.55 -10.62 -5.06
C HIS A 67 28.02 -11.57 -3.94
N ASP A 68 27.07 -12.28 -3.31
CA ASP A 68 27.32 -13.29 -2.29
C ASP A 68 28.07 -14.52 -2.85
N ARG A 69 27.78 -14.88 -4.12
CA ARG A 69 28.58 -15.88 -4.87
C ARG A 69 29.91 -15.35 -5.42
N GLY A 70 30.12 -14.04 -5.44
CA GLY A 70 31.34 -13.40 -5.95
C GLY A 70 32.45 -13.24 -4.90
N VAL A 71 32.15 -13.45 -3.62
CA VAL A 71 33.12 -13.43 -2.50
C VAL A 71 33.53 -14.86 -2.10
N VAL A 72 33.75 -15.72 -3.09
CA VAL A 72 34.53 -16.95 -2.89
C VAL A 72 35.62 -17.00 -3.97
N GLN A 73 36.46 -15.96 -4.02
CA GLN A 73 37.86 -16.19 -4.35
C GLN A 73 38.50 -16.68 -3.06
N LEU A 74 38.45 -18.01 -2.85
CA LEU A 74 39.43 -18.67 -2.01
C LEU A 74 40.75 -18.51 -2.76
N ASP A 75 41.55 -17.54 -2.33
CA ASP A 75 42.99 -17.54 -2.57
C ASP A 75 43.54 -18.81 -1.92
N ASP A 76 43.53 -19.91 -2.66
CA ASP A 76 44.36 -21.07 -2.36
C ASP A 76 45.79 -20.71 -2.77
N ALA A 77 46.47 -20.06 -1.82
CA ALA A 77 47.91 -20.00 -1.76
C ALA A 77 48.45 -21.37 -1.37
N LEU A 78 49.13 -22.06 -2.30
CA LEU A 78 50.45 -22.73 -2.16
C LEU A 78 50.74 -23.68 -3.33
#